data_AF-A0A2E0UL91-F1
#
_entry.id   AF-A0A2E0UL91-F1
#
_cell.length_a   1.000
_cell.length_b   1.000
_cell.length_c   1.000
_cell.angle_alpha   90.00
_cell.angle_beta   90.00
_cell.angle_gamma   90.00
#
_symmetry.space_group_name_H-M   'P 1'
#
loop_
_entity.id
_entity.type
_entity.pdbx_description
1 polymer ?
#
loop_
_entity_poly.entity_id
_entity_poly.type
_entity_poly.pdbx_seq_one_letter_code
_entity_poly.pdbx_strand_id
1 'polypeptide(L)'
;MIQEIAWKNIWRSKKRSIVIIAAIALGLWGGMFSNAIYWGMGESMVRSAINRSLGHIQIHHPEYRDNPQLASHLSEGVEYKSRIDAIPHVTGVSQRVIAEGMAASPESSFGVQIVGIDPNEEATVTELEKNLVDGTWFETDKRNPIVIGAKLAERLDLSVKSKIVLSFQAMDSSIAYMACRIVGTYSTSSSLFDETHVFLQRADLWRVLGSKDIYHEVAIRAEKQQNVDSIQTALASMYPDQEVATWGEISPELTLTYDSMQAFMLVFMVIVLLALLFGIVNTMFMAVLERTREIGMLLAIGMKQGKLFLMILLETILLSLTGGIIGVAMTIGSIAIFGNTGIDLSIVSAGLAEYGIDTVLYPFLPVNTYYELFIMVLITAVVASIFPAMKAVHTKPAEAIRDY
;
A
#
# COMPACT_ATOMS: atom_id res chain seq x y z
N MET A 1 -45.32 16.08 4.61
CA MET A 1 -45.96 15.63 5.88
C MET A 1 -45.13 14.59 6.66
N ILE A 2 -44.96 13.32 6.22
CA ILE A 2 -44.22 12.30 7.03
C ILE A 2 -42.73 12.67 7.21
N GLN A 3 -42.08 13.18 6.16
CA GLN A 3 -40.69 13.65 6.21
C GLN A 3 -40.50 14.82 7.19
N GLU A 4 -41.41 15.79 7.21
CA GLU A 4 -41.35 16.93 8.14
C GLU A 4 -41.57 16.50 9.59
N ILE A 5 -42.44 15.50 9.82
CA ILE A 5 -42.66 14.94 11.15
C ILE A 5 -41.40 14.18 11.61
N ALA A 6 -40.79 13.38 10.74
CA ALA A 6 -39.54 12.68 11.04
C ALA A 6 -38.41 13.67 11.39
N TRP A 7 -38.23 14.73 10.60
CA TRP A 7 -37.22 15.76 10.89
C TRP A 7 -37.48 16.49 12.21
N LYS A 8 -38.73 16.85 12.51
CA LYS A 8 -39.08 17.48 13.80
C LYS A 8 -38.85 16.53 14.98
N ASN A 9 -39.12 15.23 14.81
CA ASN A 9 -38.91 14.21 15.84
C ASN A 9 -37.44 14.03 16.22
N ILE A 10 -36.52 14.18 15.26
CA ILE A 10 -35.07 14.17 15.50
C ILE A 10 -34.69 15.28 16.49
N TRP A 11 -35.14 16.51 16.25
CA TRP A 11 -34.73 17.66 17.04
C TRP A 11 -35.48 17.81 18.37
N ARG A 12 -36.56 17.05 18.56
CA ARG A 12 -37.31 17.02 19.82
C ARG A 12 -36.51 16.43 20.98
N SER A 13 -35.57 15.51 20.69
CA SER A 13 -34.65 14.93 21.67
C SER A 13 -33.19 15.12 21.24
N LYS A 14 -32.72 16.38 21.23
CA LYS A 14 -31.40 16.78 20.70
C LYS A 14 -30.24 15.92 21.21
N LYS A 15 -30.20 15.62 22.52
CA LYS A 15 -29.13 14.81 23.13
C LYS A 15 -28.98 13.43 22.45
N ARG A 16 -30.09 12.73 22.25
CA ARG A 16 -30.11 11.39 21.64
C ARG A 16 -29.72 11.43 20.17
N SER A 17 -30.28 12.38 19.43
CA SER A 17 -29.96 12.55 18.01
C SER A 17 -28.48 12.89 17.81
N ILE A 18 -27.89 13.73 18.68
CA ILE A 18 -26.45 14.01 18.68
C ILE A 18 -25.64 12.74 18.97
N VAL A 19 -26.05 11.90 19.92
CA VAL A 19 -25.36 10.63 20.21
C VAL A 19 -25.36 9.70 18.99
N ILE A 20 -26.49 9.56 18.29
CA ILE A 20 -26.58 8.73 17.08
C ILE A 20 -25.72 9.32 15.95
N ILE A 21 -25.86 10.62 15.69
CA ILE A 21 -25.10 11.32 14.66
C ILE A 21 -23.59 11.19 14.93
N ALA A 22 -23.16 11.38 16.18
CA ALA A 22 -21.76 11.26 16.58
C ALA A 22 -21.25 9.82 16.47
N ALA A 23 -22.03 8.82 16.88
CA ALA A 23 -21.65 7.42 16.72
C ALA A 23 -21.47 7.02 15.25
N ILE A 24 -22.38 7.46 14.37
CA ILE A 24 -22.28 7.22 12.93
C ILE A 24 -21.09 7.99 12.33
N ALA A 25 -20.94 9.26 12.69
CA ALA A 25 -19.83 10.09 12.21
C ALA A 25 -18.47 9.50 12.61
N LEU A 26 -18.29 9.11 13.87
CA LEU A 26 -17.06 8.52 14.38
C LEU A 26 -16.79 7.13 13.79
N GLY A 27 -17.83 6.29 13.64
CA GLY A 27 -17.68 4.96 13.05
C GLY A 27 -17.29 5.04 11.57
N LEU A 28 -17.97 5.91 10.81
CA LEU A 28 -17.63 6.14 9.40
C LEU A 28 -16.25 6.80 9.27
N TRP A 29 -15.97 7.84 10.05
CA TRP A 29 -14.67 8.49 10.05
C TRP A 29 -13.54 7.52 10.36
N GLY A 30 -13.66 6.76 11.46
CA GLY A 30 -12.66 5.80 11.90
C GLY A 30 -12.44 4.70 10.87
N GLY A 31 -13.51 4.12 10.33
CA GLY A 31 -13.41 3.11 9.27
C GLY A 31 -12.75 3.64 8.00
N MET A 32 -13.18 4.81 7.50
CA MET A 32 -12.63 5.40 6.28
C MET A 32 -11.20 5.89 6.46
N PHE A 33 -10.87 6.48 7.61
CA PHE A 33 -9.52 6.97 7.90
C PHE A 33 -8.54 5.81 8.09
N SER A 34 -8.94 4.75 8.80
CA SER A 34 -8.18 3.51 8.83
C SER A 34 -7.96 2.95 7.43
N ASN A 35 -9.00 2.93 6.58
CA ASN A 35 -8.85 2.50 5.18
C ASN A 35 -7.83 3.35 4.43
N ALA A 36 -7.85 4.66 4.63
CA ALA A 36 -6.91 5.59 3.99
C ALA A 36 -5.46 5.34 4.42
N ILE A 37 -5.24 4.96 5.68
CA ILE A 37 -3.92 4.54 6.17
C ILE A 37 -3.47 3.27 5.44
N TYR A 38 -4.32 2.23 5.38
CA TYR A 38 -3.97 0.96 4.71
C TYR A 38 -3.68 1.15 3.21
N TRP A 39 -4.48 1.94 2.52
CA TRP A 39 -4.21 2.32 1.12
C TRP A 39 -2.88 3.06 0.99
N GLY A 40 -2.59 4.00 1.88
CA GLY A 40 -1.31 4.69 1.93
C GLY A 40 -0.12 3.75 2.18
N MET A 41 -0.27 2.77 3.08
CA MET A 41 0.75 1.74 3.34
C MET A 41 1.01 0.91 2.10
N GLY A 42 -0.05 0.36 1.47
CA GLY A 42 0.10 -0.49 0.31
C GLY A 42 0.70 0.24 -0.89
N GLU A 43 0.27 1.49 -1.12
CA GLU A 43 0.83 2.33 -2.18
C GLU A 43 2.30 2.69 -1.92
N SER A 44 2.67 3.03 -0.68
CA SER A 44 4.07 3.25 -0.28
C SER A 44 4.90 1.98 -0.48
N MET A 45 4.39 0.81 -0.06
CA MET A 45 5.09 -0.46 -0.20
C MET A 45 5.41 -0.78 -1.68
N VAL A 46 4.43 -0.65 -2.57
CA VAL A 46 4.61 -0.87 -4.01
C VAL A 46 5.57 0.18 -4.60
N ARG A 47 5.36 1.45 -4.28
CA ARG A 47 6.21 2.55 -4.76
C ARG A 47 7.67 2.38 -4.31
N SER A 48 7.90 2.04 -3.05
CA SER A 48 9.23 1.84 -2.50
C SER A 48 9.90 0.62 -3.12
N ALA A 49 9.17 -0.46 -3.42
CA ALA A 49 9.72 -1.59 -4.16
C ALA A 49 10.12 -1.20 -5.60
N ILE A 50 9.27 -0.47 -6.32
CA ILE A 50 9.52 0.05 -7.68
C ILE A 50 10.74 0.98 -7.68
N ASN A 51 10.78 1.96 -6.77
CA ASN A 51 11.83 2.97 -6.68
C ASN A 51 13.16 2.42 -6.19
N ARG A 52 13.18 1.28 -5.49
CA ARG A 52 14.39 0.68 -4.92
C ARG A 52 15.13 -0.20 -5.90
N SER A 53 14.41 -1.09 -6.60
CA SER A 53 15.05 -2.01 -7.55
C SER A 53 14.13 -2.43 -8.69
N LEU A 54 12.84 -2.68 -8.47
CA LEU A 54 12.03 -3.38 -9.46
C LEU A 54 11.85 -2.59 -10.77
N GLY A 55 11.70 -1.27 -10.70
CA GLY A 55 11.08 -0.54 -11.81
C GLY A 55 9.62 -0.98 -12.00
N HIS A 56 8.98 -0.53 -13.08
CA HIS A 56 7.60 -0.92 -13.36
C HIS A 56 7.52 -2.24 -14.14
N ILE A 57 8.52 -2.49 -15.00
CA ILE A 57 8.63 -3.67 -15.87
C ILE A 57 10.08 -4.12 -15.84
N GLN A 58 10.31 -5.42 -15.87
CA GLN A 58 11.63 -6.00 -16.11
C GLN A 58 11.58 -6.98 -17.29
N ILE A 59 12.74 -7.12 -17.94
CA ILE A 59 12.99 -8.14 -18.94
C ILE A 59 14.07 -9.06 -18.41
N HIS A 60 13.83 -10.36 -18.48
CA HIS A 60 14.78 -11.41 -18.09
C HIS A 60 14.81 -12.53 -19.14
N HIS A 61 15.85 -13.36 -19.05
CA HIS A 61 15.84 -14.65 -19.74
C HIS A 61 14.71 -15.52 -19.16
N PRO A 62 13.96 -16.30 -19.96
CA PRO A 62 12.78 -17.05 -19.49
C PRO A 62 13.04 -18.01 -18.32
N GLU A 63 14.26 -18.52 -18.21
CA GLU A 63 14.65 -19.44 -17.12
C GLU A 63 15.24 -18.73 -15.89
N TYR A 64 15.50 -17.42 -15.97
CA TYR A 64 16.23 -16.69 -14.93
C TYR A 64 15.44 -16.58 -13.63
N ARG A 65 14.13 -16.33 -13.68
CA ARG A 65 13.32 -16.16 -12.47
C ARG A 65 13.18 -17.45 -11.66
N ASP A 66 12.99 -18.58 -12.35
CA ASP A 66 12.81 -19.89 -11.70
C ASP A 66 14.14 -20.48 -11.22
N ASN A 67 15.23 -20.14 -11.90
CA ASN A 67 16.56 -20.66 -11.62
C ASN A 67 17.62 -19.60 -11.97
N PRO A 68 17.92 -18.67 -11.04
CA PRO A 68 18.84 -17.57 -11.26
C PRO A 68 20.27 -18.09 -11.38
N GLN A 69 20.65 -18.43 -12.60
CA GLN A 69 22.01 -18.86 -12.95
C GLN A 69 22.68 -17.78 -13.78
N LEU A 70 24.01 -17.69 -13.65
CA LEU A 70 24.81 -16.80 -14.48
C LEU A 70 24.65 -17.06 -15.97
N ALA A 71 24.37 -18.32 -16.35
CA ALA A 71 24.11 -18.75 -17.72
C ALA A 71 22.74 -18.29 -18.27
N SER A 72 21.76 -18.05 -17.40
CA SER A 72 20.41 -17.59 -17.76
C SER A 72 20.42 -16.08 -17.99
N HIS A 73 21.16 -15.63 -19.00
CA HIS A 73 21.37 -14.22 -19.28
C HIS A 73 20.77 -13.79 -20.62
N LEU A 74 20.39 -12.53 -20.70
CA LEU A 74 20.10 -11.85 -21.94
C LEU A 74 21.41 -11.77 -22.74
N SER A 75 21.42 -12.30 -23.95
CA SER A 75 22.60 -12.33 -24.83
C SER A 75 22.47 -11.36 -26.02
N GLU A 76 23.62 -10.77 -26.35
CA GLU A 76 24.06 -10.06 -27.57
C GLU A 76 23.29 -8.85 -28.12
N GLY A 77 23.98 -7.69 -28.17
CA GLY A 77 23.89 -6.72 -29.27
C GLY A 77 22.58 -5.96 -29.47
N VAL A 78 21.55 -6.28 -28.69
CA VAL A 78 20.32 -5.51 -28.66
C VAL A 78 20.60 -4.24 -27.86
N GLU A 79 20.55 -3.10 -28.52
CA GLU A 79 20.37 -1.81 -27.86
C GLU A 79 19.00 -1.80 -27.16
N TYR A 80 18.82 -2.61 -26.11
CA TYR A 80 17.60 -2.68 -25.31
C TYR A 80 17.27 -1.26 -24.88
N LYS A 81 18.27 -0.57 -24.34
CA LYS A 81 18.16 0.82 -23.95
C LYS A 81 17.64 1.71 -25.08
N SER A 82 18.33 1.85 -26.22
CA SER A 82 17.90 2.76 -27.31
C SER A 82 16.51 2.43 -27.86
N ARG A 83 16.16 1.14 -27.97
CA ARG A 83 14.85 0.71 -28.49
C ARG A 83 13.72 0.92 -27.49
N ILE A 84 13.99 0.69 -26.21
CA ILE A 84 13.01 0.85 -25.12
C ILE A 84 12.83 2.33 -24.78
N ASP A 85 13.90 3.12 -24.78
CA ASP A 85 13.86 4.59 -24.62
C ASP A 85 12.97 5.25 -25.69
N ALA A 86 12.81 4.63 -26.87
CA ALA A 86 11.95 5.13 -27.94
C ALA A 86 10.44 4.82 -27.74
N ILE A 87 10.07 3.98 -26.76
CA ILE A 87 8.68 3.65 -26.48
C ILE A 87 8.02 4.83 -25.73
N PRO A 88 6.85 5.32 -26.17
CA PRO A 88 6.14 6.39 -25.47
C PRO A 88 5.89 6.05 -24.00
N HIS A 89 6.04 7.05 -23.12
CA HIS A 89 5.87 6.94 -21.66
C HIS A 89 6.92 6.12 -20.91
N VAL A 90 7.97 5.62 -21.57
CA VAL A 90 9.18 5.16 -20.88
C VAL A 90 9.99 6.39 -20.45
N THR A 91 10.39 6.42 -19.18
CA THR A 91 11.17 7.53 -18.60
C THR A 91 12.58 7.14 -18.17
N GLY A 92 12.86 5.84 -18.07
CA GLY A 92 14.19 5.34 -17.73
C GLY A 92 14.35 3.85 -18.01
N VAL A 93 15.58 3.45 -18.32
CA VAL A 93 15.97 2.05 -18.58
C VAL A 93 17.35 1.83 -17.97
N SER A 94 17.50 0.75 -17.21
CA SER A 94 18.76 0.32 -16.61
C SER A 94 19.00 -1.15 -16.87
N GLN A 95 20.17 -1.48 -17.40
CA GLN A 95 20.58 -2.87 -17.61
C GLN A 95 21.48 -3.33 -16.47
N ARG A 96 21.21 -4.50 -15.90
CA ARG A 96 21.89 -4.97 -14.70
C ARG A 96 22.51 -6.34 -14.91
N VAL A 97 23.61 -6.55 -14.21
CA VAL A 97 24.32 -7.82 -14.15
C VAL A 97 24.28 -8.27 -12.71
N ILE A 98 23.74 -9.45 -12.47
CA ILE A 98 23.47 -9.95 -11.14
C ILE A 98 24.34 -11.17 -10.91
N ALA A 99 25.03 -11.19 -9.78
CA ALA A 99 25.75 -12.35 -9.29
C ALA A 99 25.42 -12.58 -7.81
N GLU A 100 25.15 -13.82 -7.45
CA GLU A 100 24.99 -14.21 -6.05
C GLU A 100 26.35 -14.57 -5.45
N GLY A 101 26.60 -14.11 -4.23
CA GLY A 101 27.89 -14.31 -3.59
C GLY A 101 27.93 -13.95 -2.12
N MET A 102 29.16 -13.78 -1.64
CA MET A 102 29.45 -13.39 -0.26
C MET A 102 30.21 -12.08 -0.25
N ALA A 103 29.86 -11.20 0.68
CA ALA A 103 30.63 -10.05 1.07
C ALA A 103 31.35 -10.35 2.39
N ALA A 104 32.67 -10.20 2.41
CA ALA A 104 33.50 -10.56 3.55
C ALA A 104 34.35 -9.38 4.06
N SER A 105 34.35 -9.21 5.37
CA SER A 105 35.33 -8.45 6.16
C SER A 105 36.33 -9.41 6.82
N PRO A 106 37.36 -8.92 7.53
CA PRO A 106 38.26 -9.77 8.30
C PRO A 106 37.57 -10.57 9.41
N GLU A 107 36.51 -10.03 10.04
CA GLU A 107 35.81 -10.69 11.14
C GLU A 107 34.60 -11.53 10.72
N SER A 108 33.91 -11.18 9.63
CA SER A 108 32.65 -11.81 9.26
C SER A 108 32.40 -11.87 7.74
N SER A 109 31.43 -12.69 7.34
CA SER A 109 30.98 -12.77 5.95
C SER A 109 29.46 -12.89 5.90
N PHE A 110 28.85 -12.33 4.86
CA PHE A 110 27.41 -12.32 4.69
C PHE A 110 27.03 -12.57 3.23
N GLY A 111 25.91 -13.27 3.01
CA GLY A 111 25.38 -13.54 1.68
C GLY A 111 24.79 -12.29 1.06
N VAL A 112 25.18 -11.97 -0.16
CA VAL A 112 24.74 -10.76 -0.86
C VAL A 112 24.44 -11.05 -2.34
N GLN A 113 23.52 -10.27 -2.88
CA GLN A 113 23.35 -10.09 -4.30
C GLN A 113 24.22 -8.92 -4.76
N ILE A 114 25.09 -9.20 -5.72
CA ILE A 114 26.05 -8.28 -6.31
C ILE A 114 25.45 -7.78 -7.61
N VAL A 115 25.15 -6.49 -7.68
CA VAL A 115 24.43 -5.88 -8.80
C VAL A 115 25.34 -4.88 -9.51
N GLY A 116 25.79 -5.27 -10.70
CA GLY A 116 26.54 -4.43 -11.62
C GLY A 116 25.61 -3.52 -12.42
N ILE A 117 25.77 -2.20 -12.26
CA ILE A 117 24.91 -1.17 -12.88
C ILE A 117 25.72 -0.13 -13.67
N ASP A 118 25.06 0.58 -14.58
CA ASP A 118 25.55 1.91 -14.99
C ASP A 118 24.91 2.96 -14.07
N PRO A 119 25.69 3.77 -13.33
CA PRO A 119 25.13 4.73 -12.36
C PRO A 119 24.17 5.75 -12.96
N ASN A 120 24.39 6.17 -14.21
CA ASN A 120 23.55 7.17 -14.87
C ASN A 120 22.24 6.55 -15.36
N GLU A 121 22.30 5.32 -15.90
CA GLU A 121 21.10 4.58 -16.31
C GLU A 121 20.24 4.25 -15.07
N GLU A 122 20.88 3.78 -14.00
CA GLU A 122 20.20 3.36 -12.77
C GLU A 122 19.46 4.52 -12.10
N ALA A 123 20.05 5.73 -12.08
CA ALA A 123 19.42 6.93 -11.53
C ALA A 123 18.14 7.36 -12.26
N THR A 124 17.89 6.87 -13.49
CA THR A 124 16.64 7.10 -14.22
C THR A 124 15.52 6.13 -13.83
N VAL A 125 15.88 4.98 -13.23
CA VAL A 125 14.93 3.92 -12.88
C VAL A 125 14.65 3.91 -11.38
N THR A 126 15.70 4.04 -10.55
CA THR A 126 15.62 3.93 -9.10
C THR A 126 15.99 5.24 -8.39
N GLU A 127 15.73 5.29 -7.09
CA GLU A 127 16.03 6.43 -6.22
C GLU A 127 17.17 6.11 -5.23
N LEU A 128 17.96 5.06 -5.50
CA LEU A 128 19.05 4.61 -4.62
C LEU A 128 20.09 5.70 -4.36
N GLU A 129 20.43 6.49 -5.39
CA GLU A 129 21.36 7.62 -5.25
C GLU A 129 20.87 8.66 -4.23
N LYS A 130 19.55 8.94 -4.20
CA LYS A 130 18.94 9.90 -3.27
C LYS A 130 18.91 9.37 -1.83
N ASN A 131 19.06 8.06 -1.67
CA ASN A 131 19.04 7.36 -0.39
C ASN A 131 20.44 7.14 0.19
N LEU A 132 21.46 7.80 -0.34
CA LEU A 132 22.80 7.81 0.24
C LEU A 132 22.82 8.45 1.62
N VAL A 133 23.47 7.79 2.57
CA VAL A 133 23.65 8.22 3.96
C VAL A 133 25.06 8.77 4.18
N ASP A 134 26.07 8.08 3.66
CA ASP A 134 27.49 8.49 3.75
C ASP A 134 28.21 8.20 2.42
N GLY A 135 29.23 9.00 2.11
CA GLY A 135 30.05 8.84 0.90
C GLY A 135 29.46 9.40 -0.39
N THR A 136 29.80 8.80 -1.54
CA THR A 136 29.43 9.28 -2.89
C THR A 136 28.88 8.17 -3.80
N TRP A 137 28.08 8.55 -4.81
CA TRP A 137 27.53 7.65 -5.82
C TRP A 137 28.53 7.40 -6.97
N PHE A 138 29.54 6.56 -6.72
CA PHE A 138 30.56 6.17 -7.71
C PHE A 138 31.46 7.31 -8.26
N GLU A 139 31.42 8.50 -7.67
CA GLU A 139 32.27 9.65 -8.03
C GLU A 139 33.72 9.47 -7.53
N THR A 140 34.45 8.49 -8.07
CA THR A 140 35.85 8.27 -7.66
C THR A 140 36.71 7.54 -8.69
N ASP A 141 38.01 7.86 -8.69
CA ASP A 141 39.03 7.16 -9.49
C ASP A 141 39.55 5.87 -8.81
N LYS A 142 38.95 5.45 -7.69
CA LYS A 142 39.36 4.22 -7.00
C LYS A 142 38.99 3.01 -7.85
N ARG A 143 39.87 2.00 -7.82
CA ARG A 143 39.61 0.71 -8.46
C ARG A 143 38.51 -0.04 -7.71
N ASN A 144 37.52 -0.56 -8.43
CA ASN A 144 36.37 -1.31 -7.89
C ASN A 144 35.61 -0.53 -6.79
N PRO A 145 35.06 0.65 -7.10
CA PRO A 145 34.23 1.39 -6.15
C PRO A 145 32.90 0.66 -6.00
N ILE A 146 32.44 0.50 -4.76
CA ILE A 146 31.15 -0.12 -4.46
C ILE A 146 30.33 0.73 -3.50
N VAL A 147 29.03 0.60 -3.63
CA VAL A 147 28.03 1.21 -2.74
C VAL A 147 27.24 0.08 -2.09
N ILE A 148 27.14 0.08 -0.76
CA ILE A 148 26.51 -0.99 0.01
C ILE A 148 25.40 -0.45 0.91
N GLY A 149 24.45 -1.27 1.32
CA GLY A 149 23.46 -0.81 2.28
C GLY A 149 24.07 -0.60 3.67
N ALA A 150 23.52 0.36 4.42
CA ALA A 150 24.01 0.74 5.75
C ALA A 150 23.91 -0.44 6.74
N LYS A 151 22.91 -1.30 6.59
CA LYS A 151 22.74 -2.51 7.41
C LYS A 151 23.81 -3.56 7.13
N LEU A 152 24.18 -3.77 5.86
CA LEU A 152 25.31 -4.64 5.52
C LEU A 152 26.63 -4.09 6.06
N ALA A 153 26.84 -2.77 5.99
CA ALA A 153 28.02 -2.12 6.55
C ALA A 153 28.12 -2.33 8.06
N GLU A 154 27.02 -2.13 8.80
CA GLU A 154 26.91 -2.38 10.23
C GLU A 154 27.20 -3.85 10.57
N ARG A 155 26.64 -4.79 9.81
CA ARG A 155 26.80 -6.24 10.04
C ARG A 155 28.23 -6.74 9.82
N LEU A 156 28.97 -6.11 8.90
CA LEU A 156 30.35 -6.45 8.60
C LEU A 156 31.37 -5.62 9.40
N ASP A 157 30.91 -4.70 10.26
CA ASP A 157 31.72 -3.70 10.98
C ASP A 157 32.61 -2.86 10.04
N LEU A 158 32.02 -2.43 8.91
CA LEU A 158 32.70 -1.65 7.88
C LEU A 158 32.14 -0.23 7.77
N SER A 159 33.00 0.71 7.36
CA SER A 159 32.62 2.09 7.09
C SER A 159 32.98 2.48 5.65
N VAL A 160 32.51 3.64 5.19
CA VAL A 160 32.99 4.23 3.93
C VAL A 160 34.51 4.36 4.02
N LYS A 161 35.21 4.04 2.93
CA LYS A 161 36.67 3.84 2.94
C LYS A 161 37.11 2.61 3.75
N SER A 162 36.32 1.55 3.86
CA SER A 162 36.81 0.21 4.19
C SER A 162 37.06 -0.63 2.93
N LYS A 163 37.85 -1.70 3.07
CA LYS A 163 38.04 -2.72 2.03
C LYS A 163 37.11 -3.88 2.33
N ILE A 164 36.56 -4.46 1.28
CA ILE A 164 35.65 -5.60 1.37
C ILE A 164 35.97 -6.54 0.22
N VAL A 165 35.87 -7.84 0.45
CA VAL A 165 36.09 -8.84 -0.58
C VAL A 165 34.76 -9.44 -0.95
N LEU A 166 34.42 -9.36 -2.23
CA LEU A 166 33.30 -10.08 -2.80
C LEU A 166 33.79 -11.41 -3.35
N SER A 167 33.07 -12.48 -3.08
CA SER A 167 33.30 -13.78 -3.72
C SER A 167 32.02 -14.31 -4.33
N PHE A 168 32.07 -14.68 -5.60
CA PHE A 168 30.91 -15.15 -6.36
C PHE A 168 31.38 -16.15 -7.41
N GLN A 169 30.44 -16.95 -7.91
CA GLN A 169 30.74 -17.89 -8.99
C GLN A 169 30.98 -17.11 -10.30
N ALA A 170 31.99 -17.46 -11.06
CA ALA A 170 32.21 -16.94 -12.41
C ALA A 170 31.55 -17.85 -13.47
N MET A 171 31.55 -17.42 -14.73
CA MET A 171 30.93 -18.18 -15.84
C MET A 171 31.54 -19.58 -16.03
N ASP A 172 32.81 -19.75 -15.67
CA ASP A 172 33.53 -21.03 -15.73
C ASP A 172 33.30 -21.92 -14.49
N SER A 173 32.33 -21.55 -13.65
CA SER A 173 32.04 -22.18 -12.34
C SER A 173 33.16 -22.09 -11.31
N SER A 174 34.23 -21.32 -11.57
CA SER A 174 35.24 -21.02 -10.57
C SER A 174 34.73 -19.98 -9.58
N ILE A 175 35.35 -19.89 -8.40
CA ILE A 175 35.05 -18.81 -7.45
C ILE A 175 35.96 -17.63 -7.79
N ALA A 176 35.34 -16.53 -8.21
CA ALA A 176 36.04 -15.27 -8.40
C ALA A 176 36.08 -14.48 -7.09
N TYR A 177 37.21 -13.82 -6.85
CA TYR A 177 37.39 -12.92 -5.72
C TYR A 177 37.67 -11.50 -6.22
N MET A 178 36.95 -10.54 -5.67
CA MET A 178 37.05 -9.14 -6.05
C MET A 178 37.23 -8.28 -4.81
N ALA A 179 38.43 -7.70 -4.66
CA ALA A 179 38.68 -6.71 -3.63
C ALA A 179 38.09 -5.37 -4.06
N CYS A 180 37.19 -4.84 -3.23
CA CYS A 180 36.40 -3.66 -3.50
C CYS A 180 36.63 -2.59 -2.43
N ARG A 181 36.30 -1.34 -2.79
CA ARG A 181 36.39 -0.19 -1.90
C ARG A 181 35.00 0.40 -1.69
N ILE A 182 34.55 0.48 -0.44
CA ILE A 182 33.27 1.13 -0.12
C ILE A 182 33.44 2.64 -0.32
N VAL A 183 32.64 3.20 -1.23
CA VAL A 183 32.65 4.64 -1.56
C VAL A 183 31.42 5.35 -1.04
N GLY A 184 30.32 4.62 -0.80
CA GLY A 184 29.13 5.14 -0.17
C GLY A 184 28.28 4.05 0.47
N THR A 185 27.40 4.48 1.37
CA THR A 185 26.37 3.64 1.96
C THR A 185 24.99 4.23 1.72
N TYR A 186 24.01 3.39 1.42
CA TYR A 186 22.61 3.82 1.26
C TYR A 186 21.72 3.22 2.34
N SER A 187 20.57 3.84 2.58
CA SER A 187 19.52 3.25 3.40
C SER A 187 18.15 3.42 2.77
N THR A 188 17.45 2.30 2.59
CA THR A 188 16.10 2.27 2.03
C THR A 188 15.06 2.01 3.12
N SER A 189 13.78 2.06 2.75
CA SER A 189 12.71 1.62 3.63
C SER A 189 12.67 0.12 3.87
N SER A 190 13.64 -0.66 3.35
CA SER A 190 13.74 -2.09 3.62
C SER A 190 15.08 -2.49 4.18
N SER A 191 15.07 -2.89 5.46
CA SER A 191 16.28 -3.36 6.14
C SER A 191 16.86 -4.62 5.51
N LEU A 192 16.01 -5.54 5.04
CA LEU A 192 16.45 -6.77 4.38
C LEU A 192 17.23 -6.47 3.09
N PHE A 193 16.78 -5.48 2.31
CA PHE A 193 17.47 -5.09 1.08
C PHE A 193 18.79 -4.38 1.36
N ASP A 194 18.81 -3.48 2.35
CA ASP A 194 20.03 -2.81 2.81
C ASP A 194 21.08 -3.78 3.37
N GLU A 195 20.66 -4.98 3.77
CA GLU A 195 21.53 -6.01 4.30
C GLU A 195 22.06 -6.97 3.23
N THR A 196 21.35 -7.12 2.11
CA THR A 196 21.60 -8.19 1.13
C THR A 196 22.10 -7.69 -0.23
N HIS A 197 22.11 -6.39 -0.50
CA HIS A 197 22.48 -5.87 -1.83
C HIS A 197 23.78 -5.05 -1.83
N VAL A 198 24.59 -5.25 -2.86
CA VAL A 198 25.84 -4.53 -3.12
C VAL A 198 25.83 -4.04 -4.56
N PHE A 199 26.04 -2.74 -4.76
CA PHE A 199 26.10 -2.13 -6.08
C PHE A 199 27.54 -1.80 -6.49
N LEU A 200 27.88 -2.10 -7.74
CA LEU A 200 29.14 -1.74 -8.36
C LEU A 200 28.95 -1.34 -9.82
N GLN A 201 29.99 -0.76 -10.43
CA GLN A 201 29.95 -0.48 -11.85
C GLN A 201 29.90 -1.80 -12.66
N ARG A 202 28.94 -1.88 -13.59
CA ARG A 202 28.74 -3.01 -14.50
C ARG A 202 30.03 -3.42 -15.20
N ALA A 203 30.81 -2.44 -15.66
CA ALA A 203 32.09 -2.67 -16.32
C ALA A 203 33.12 -3.41 -15.43
N ASP A 204 33.10 -3.17 -14.13
CA ASP A 204 33.99 -3.84 -13.18
C ASP A 204 33.56 -5.29 -12.93
N LEU A 205 32.25 -5.56 -12.88
CA LEU A 205 31.73 -6.91 -12.71
C LEU A 205 32.01 -7.77 -13.96
N TRP A 206 31.79 -7.23 -15.16
CA TRP A 206 32.13 -7.90 -16.43
C TRP A 206 33.60 -8.30 -16.53
N ARG A 207 34.51 -7.45 -16.05
CA ARG A 207 35.95 -7.75 -16.05
C ARG A 207 36.27 -8.99 -15.22
N VAL A 208 35.54 -9.24 -14.14
CA VAL A 208 35.74 -10.40 -13.27
C VAL A 208 35.00 -11.63 -13.80
N LEU A 209 33.81 -11.44 -14.38
CA LEU A 209 33.04 -12.52 -15.01
C LEU A 209 33.64 -13.02 -16.32
N GLY A 210 34.54 -12.25 -16.94
CA GLY A 210 35.23 -12.62 -18.18
C GLY A 210 34.39 -12.42 -19.45
N SER A 211 33.25 -11.74 -19.36
CA SER A 211 32.37 -11.43 -20.49
C SER A 211 31.79 -10.02 -20.36
N LYS A 212 31.68 -9.30 -21.48
CA LYS A 212 31.27 -7.88 -21.54
C LYS A 212 29.84 -7.64 -22.03
N ASP A 213 29.07 -8.70 -22.23
CA ASP A 213 27.75 -8.62 -22.85
C ASP A 213 26.76 -9.62 -22.22
N ILE A 214 26.84 -9.70 -20.90
CA ILE A 214 25.94 -10.49 -20.06
C ILE A 214 25.10 -9.50 -19.29
N TYR A 215 23.78 -9.60 -19.43
CA TYR A 215 22.81 -8.91 -18.61
C TYR A 215 21.82 -9.92 -18.07
N HIS A 216 21.46 -9.79 -16.80
CA HIS A 216 20.47 -10.66 -16.19
C HIS A 216 19.10 -10.00 -16.19
N GLU A 217 19.08 -8.66 -16.15
CA GLU A 217 17.86 -7.89 -15.98
C GLU A 217 17.94 -6.58 -16.76
N VAL A 218 16.83 -6.20 -17.39
CA VAL A 218 16.60 -4.83 -17.89
C VAL A 218 15.40 -4.25 -17.16
N ALA A 219 15.66 -3.33 -16.23
CA ALA A 219 14.63 -2.65 -15.46
C ALA A 219 14.17 -1.38 -16.18
N ILE A 220 12.85 -1.17 -16.22
CA ILE A 220 12.21 -0.13 -17.02
C ILE A 220 11.27 0.68 -16.14
N ARG A 221 11.36 2.02 -16.24
CA ARG A 221 10.48 2.95 -15.54
C ARG A 221 9.46 3.56 -16.49
N ALA A 222 8.19 3.35 -16.18
CA ALA A 222 7.08 4.04 -16.82
C ALA A 222 6.82 5.40 -16.17
N GLU A 223 6.27 6.35 -16.93
CA GLU A 223 5.84 7.66 -16.43
C GLU A 223 4.72 7.52 -15.38
N LYS A 224 3.77 6.61 -15.62
CA LYS A 224 2.63 6.34 -14.74
C LYS A 224 2.27 4.87 -14.77
N GLN A 225 1.66 4.41 -13.67
CA GLN A 225 1.17 3.03 -13.55
C GLN A 225 0.17 2.65 -14.66
N GLN A 226 -0.63 3.59 -15.19
CA GLN A 226 -1.59 3.30 -16.26
C GLN A 226 -0.94 2.96 -17.61
N ASN A 227 0.34 3.26 -17.80
CA ASN A 227 1.07 2.98 -19.03
C ASN A 227 1.74 1.60 -19.01
N VAL A 228 1.77 0.92 -17.85
CA VAL A 228 2.53 -0.32 -17.67
C VAL A 228 2.05 -1.42 -18.61
N ASP A 229 0.75 -1.68 -18.69
CA ASP A 229 0.21 -2.77 -19.51
C ASP A 229 0.46 -2.56 -21.02
N SER A 230 0.37 -1.30 -21.49
CA SER A 230 0.62 -0.98 -22.90
C SER A 230 2.11 -1.08 -23.24
N ILE A 231 2.99 -0.64 -22.34
CA ILE A 231 4.44 -0.78 -22.50
C ILE A 231 4.81 -2.27 -22.46
N GLN A 232 4.27 -3.06 -21.51
CA GLN A 232 4.52 -4.49 -21.42
C GLN A 232 4.11 -5.20 -22.71
N THR A 233 2.91 -4.92 -23.23
CA THR A 233 2.42 -5.52 -24.48
C THR A 233 3.34 -5.20 -25.67
N ALA A 234 3.81 -3.95 -25.76
CA ALA A 234 4.75 -3.53 -26.80
C ALA A 234 6.11 -4.23 -26.67
N LEU A 235 6.64 -4.34 -25.45
CA LEU A 235 7.91 -5.00 -25.14
C LEU A 235 7.83 -6.51 -25.40
N ALA A 236 6.77 -7.18 -24.97
CA ALA A 236 6.54 -8.59 -25.23
C ALA A 236 6.45 -8.90 -26.73
N SER A 237 5.89 -7.97 -27.52
CA SER A 237 5.87 -8.09 -28.98
C SER A 237 7.26 -7.87 -29.60
N MET A 238 8.10 -7.03 -29.00
CA MET A 238 9.46 -6.76 -29.48
C MET A 238 10.48 -7.83 -29.09
N TYR A 239 10.25 -8.52 -27.97
CA TYR A 239 11.13 -9.50 -27.36
C TYR A 239 10.37 -10.79 -27.02
N PRO A 240 9.84 -11.52 -28.02
CA PRO A 240 8.98 -12.68 -27.79
C PRO A 240 9.69 -13.86 -27.12
N ASP A 241 11.01 -13.94 -27.25
CA ASP A 241 11.85 -15.00 -26.67
C ASP A 241 12.32 -14.67 -25.24
N GLN A 242 11.93 -13.50 -24.70
CA GLN A 242 12.30 -13.05 -23.37
C GLN A 242 11.08 -12.97 -22.45
N GLU A 243 11.29 -13.12 -21.15
CA GLU A 243 10.23 -12.88 -20.18
C GLU A 243 10.12 -11.38 -19.94
N VAL A 244 8.95 -10.81 -20.25
CA VAL A 244 8.62 -9.40 -20.00
C VAL A 244 7.55 -9.36 -18.93
N ALA A 245 7.96 -9.01 -17.72
CA ALA A 245 7.11 -9.08 -16.53
C ALA A 245 6.94 -7.70 -15.89
N THR A 246 5.74 -7.42 -15.40
CA THR A 246 5.45 -6.25 -14.55
C THR A 246 5.95 -6.48 -13.12
N TRP A 247 6.06 -5.41 -12.33
CA TRP A 247 6.46 -5.51 -10.92
C TRP A 247 5.62 -6.53 -10.12
N GLY A 248 4.33 -6.68 -10.43
CA GLY A 248 3.42 -7.60 -9.74
C GLY A 248 3.67 -9.07 -10.09
N GLU A 249 4.18 -9.34 -11.30
CA GLU A 249 4.56 -10.67 -11.77
C GLU A 249 5.98 -11.03 -11.32
N ILE A 250 6.87 -10.04 -11.18
CA ILE A 250 8.24 -10.21 -10.70
C ILE A 250 8.27 -10.51 -9.20
N SER A 251 7.43 -9.83 -8.41
CA SER A 251 7.28 -10.06 -6.99
C SER A 251 5.85 -10.45 -6.63
N PRO A 252 5.46 -11.73 -6.86
CA PRO A 252 4.16 -12.24 -6.43
C PRO A 252 3.96 -12.09 -4.93
N GLU A 253 5.02 -12.18 -4.11
CA GLU A 253 4.94 -12.01 -2.66
C GLU A 253 4.50 -10.59 -2.27
N LEU A 254 4.95 -9.58 -3.01
CA LEU A 254 4.53 -8.19 -2.81
C LEU A 254 3.03 -8.04 -3.11
N THR A 255 2.57 -8.60 -4.24
CA THR A 255 1.14 -8.61 -4.61
C THR A 255 0.30 -9.35 -3.57
N LEU A 256 0.74 -10.54 -3.13
CA LEU A 256 0.05 -11.32 -2.11
C LEU A 256 -0.01 -10.61 -0.77
N THR A 257 1.05 -9.91 -0.38
CA THR A 257 1.08 -9.12 0.85
C THR A 257 0.12 -7.95 0.76
N TYR A 258 0.13 -7.22 -0.36
CA TYR A 258 -0.79 -6.13 -0.64
C TYR A 258 -2.26 -6.60 -0.61
N ASP A 259 -2.58 -7.69 -1.30
CA ASP A 259 -3.93 -8.27 -1.31
C ASP A 259 -4.37 -8.76 0.07
N SER A 260 -3.44 -9.33 0.84
CA SER A 260 -3.71 -9.76 2.23
C SER A 260 -4.02 -8.57 3.14
N MET A 261 -3.33 -7.44 2.97
CA MET A 261 -3.64 -6.21 3.71
C MET A 261 -5.05 -5.69 3.36
N GLN A 262 -5.43 -5.72 2.08
CA GLN A 262 -6.78 -5.34 1.65
C GLN A 262 -7.86 -6.28 2.20
N ALA A 263 -7.60 -7.59 2.20
CA ALA A 263 -8.51 -8.58 2.78
C ALA A 263 -8.69 -8.38 4.29
N PHE A 264 -7.60 -8.10 5.02
CA PHE A 264 -7.67 -7.78 6.45
C PHE A 264 -8.51 -6.53 6.70
N MET A 265 -8.32 -5.48 5.89
CA MET A 265 -9.07 -4.23 6.01
C MET A 265 -10.57 -4.42 5.72
N LEU A 266 -10.93 -5.29 4.77
CA LEU A 266 -12.31 -5.67 4.52
C LEU A 266 -12.95 -6.30 5.77
N VAL A 267 -12.27 -7.27 6.41
CA VAL A 267 -12.75 -7.89 7.65
C VAL A 267 -12.88 -6.87 8.77
N PHE A 268 -11.88 -5.98 8.91
CA PHE A 268 -11.93 -4.90 9.89
C PHE A 268 -13.14 -3.97 9.65
N MET A 269 -13.41 -3.60 8.40
CA MET A 269 -14.57 -2.78 8.05
C MET A 269 -15.89 -3.47 8.39
N VAL A 270 -16.00 -4.79 8.16
CA VAL A 270 -17.17 -5.57 8.59
C VAL A 270 -17.37 -5.49 10.11
N ILE A 271 -16.30 -5.59 10.91
CA ILE A 271 -16.37 -5.44 12.36
C ILE A 271 -16.85 -4.04 12.75
N VAL A 272 -16.34 -2.99 12.11
CA VAL A 272 -16.79 -1.60 12.33
C VAL A 272 -18.28 -1.43 12.01
N LEU A 273 -18.74 -1.99 10.88
CA LEU A 273 -20.15 -1.95 10.49
C LEU A 273 -21.03 -2.71 11.48
N LEU A 274 -20.60 -3.86 11.99
CA LEU A 274 -21.33 -4.61 13.02
C LEU A 274 -21.43 -3.81 14.33
N ALA A 275 -20.33 -3.19 14.79
CA ALA A 275 -20.34 -2.35 15.97
C ALA A 275 -21.30 -1.16 15.82
N LEU A 276 -21.29 -0.52 14.65
CA LEU A 276 -22.19 0.57 14.30
C LEU A 276 -23.65 0.09 14.23
N LEU A 277 -23.91 -1.08 13.66
CA LEU A 277 -25.23 -1.71 13.63
C LEU A 277 -25.78 -1.89 15.04
N PHE A 278 -25.01 -2.49 15.96
CA PHE A 278 -25.44 -2.69 17.35
C PHE A 278 -25.71 -1.35 18.06
N GLY A 279 -24.86 -0.35 17.84
CA GLY A 279 -25.06 0.99 18.38
C GLY A 279 -26.37 1.64 17.93
N ILE A 280 -26.69 1.55 16.64
CA ILE A 280 -27.93 2.08 16.07
C ILE A 280 -29.14 1.30 16.57
N VAL A 281 -29.09 -0.04 16.55
CA VAL A 281 -30.19 -0.90 17.05
C VAL A 281 -30.53 -0.52 18.48
N ASN A 282 -29.54 -0.49 19.38
CA ASN A 282 -29.75 -0.22 20.80
C ASN A 282 -30.35 1.17 21.02
N THR A 283 -29.85 2.18 20.30
CA THR A 283 -30.31 3.56 20.47
C THR A 283 -31.71 3.79 19.88
N MET A 284 -31.99 3.21 18.70
CA MET A 284 -33.31 3.30 18.08
C MET A 284 -34.35 2.49 18.88
N PHE A 285 -33.96 1.35 19.45
CA PHE A 285 -34.83 0.57 20.32
C PHE A 285 -35.23 1.37 21.56
N MET A 286 -34.27 2.00 22.24
CA MET A 286 -34.56 2.91 23.35
C MET A 286 -35.44 4.09 22.92
N ALA A 287 -35.18 4.68 21.74
CA ALA A 287 -35.99 5.78 21.21
C ALA A 287 -37.47 5.41 21.01
N VAL A 288 -37.74 4.16 20.61
CA VAL A 288 -39.09 3.62 20.47
C VAL A 288 -39.72 3.43 21.86
N LEU A 289 -38.99 2.85 22.82
CA LEU A 289 -39.48 2.59 24.18
C LEU A 289 -39.89 3.88 24.90
N GLU A 290 -39.07 4.93 24.83
CA GLU A 290 -39.33 6.24 25.42
C GLU A 290 -40.59 6.92 24.85
N ARG A 291 -40.99 6.58 23.62
CA ARG A 291 -42.12 7.20 22.90
C ARG A 291 -43.31 6.26 22.69
N THR A 292 -43.36 5.14 23.40
CA THR A 292 -44.43 4.13 23.32
C THR A 292 -45.84 4.72 23.43
N ARG A 293 -46.07 5.64 24.39
CA ARG A 293 -47.36 6.33 24.56
C ARG A 293 -47.74 7.17 23.34
N GLU A 294 -46.78 7.90 22.76
CA GLU A 294 -47.02 8.73 21.57
C GLU A 294 -47.34 7.87 20.35
N ILE A 295 -46.61 6.77 20.18
CA ILE A 295 -46.83 5.78 19.14
C ILE A 295 -48.22 5.14 19.29
N GLY A 296 -48.60 4.76 20.52
CA GLY A 296 -49.93 4.21 20.84
C GLY A 296 -51.06 5.19 20.52
N MET A 297 -50.89 6.47 20.82
CA MET A 297 -51.87 7.51 20.46
C MET A 297 -52.00 7.70 18.94
N LEU A 298 -50.89 7.70 18.20
CA LEU A 298 -50.90 7.79 16.74
C LEU A 298 -51.65 6.61 16.10
N LEU A 299 -51.44 5.40 16.60
CA LEU A 299 -52.15 4.20 16.16
C LEU A 299 -53.65 4.28 16.51
N ALA A 300 -54.01 4.78 17.69
CA ALA A 300 -55.39 4.93 18.13
C ALA A 300 -56.18 5.97 17.29
N ILE A 301 -55.51 7.03 16.81
CA ILE A 301 -56.09 8.05 15.92
C ILE A 301 -56.20 7.53 14.45
N GLY A 302 -55.73 6.30 14.18
CA GLY A 302 -55.91 5.63 12.88
C GLY A 302 -54.70 5.69 11.95
N MET A 303 -53.50 6.01 12.47
CA MET A 303 -52.28 5.94 11.66
C MET A 303 -51.98 4.49 11.26
N LYS A 304 -51.85 4.23 9.96
CA LYS A 304 -51.50 2.89 9.45
C LYS A 304 -50.12 2.47 9.95
N GLN A 305 -49.99 1.21 10.37
CA GLN A 305 -48.73 0.58 10.79
C GLN A 305 -47.57 0.79 9.79
N GLY A 306 -47.83 0.65 8.49
CA GLY A 306 -46.81 0.90 7.46
C GLY A 306 -46.31 2.36 7.40
N LYS A 307 -47.17 3.34 7.72
CA LYS A 307 -46.74 4.75 7.81
C LYS A 307 -45.87 4.99 9.05
N LEU A 308 -46.10 4.25 10.14
CA LEU A 308 -45.28 4.32 11.35
C LEU A 308 -43.91 3.71 11.11
N PHE A 309 -43.86 2.54 10.49
CA PHE A 309 -42.62 1.89 10.07
C PHE A 309 -41.77 2.82 9.19
N LEU A 310 -42.39 3.39 8.14
CA LEU A 310 -41.71 4.31 7.23
C LEU A 310 -41.23 5.59 7.95
N MET A 311 -42.00 6.10 8.91
CA MET A 311 -41.59 7.27 9.71
C MET A 311 -40.32 7.00 10.50
N ILE A 312 -40.22 5.84 11.16
CA ILE A 312 -39.04 5.46 11.94
C ILE A 312 -37.84 5.21 11.02
N LEU A 313 -38.03 4.54 9.90
CA LEU A 313 -36.98 4.36 8.89
C LEU A 313 -36.46 5.71 8.36
N LEU A 314 -37.36 6.64 8.03
CA LEU A 314 -36.96 7.98 7.57
C LEU A 314 -36.21 8.76 8.66
N GLU A 315 -36.58 8.62 9.93
CA GLU A 315 -35.84 9.21 11.05
C GLU A 315 -34.40 8.67 11.08
N THR A 316 -34.21 7.36 10.97
CA THR A 316 -32.88 6.75 10.91
C THR A 316 -32.09 7.18 9.68
N ILE A 317 -32.71 7.22 8.49
CA ILE A 317 -32.05 7.65 7.25
C ILE A 317 -31.55 9.08 7.39
N LEU A 318 -32.36 10.00 7.92
CA LEU A 318 -31.98 11.40 8.10
C LEU A 318 -30.83 11.54 9.12
N LEU A 319 -30.89 10.80 10.24
CA LEU A 319 -29.80 10.74 11.22
C LEU A 319 -28.50 10.19 10.62
N SER A 320 -28.61 9.16 9.78
CA SER A 320 -27.46 8.51 9.14
C SER A 320 -26.87 9.37 8.03
N LEU A 321 -27.70 10.09 7.28
CA LEU A 321 -27.24 11.04 6.26
C LEU A 321 -26.44 12.18 6.92
N THR A 322 -26.98 12.74 8.01
CA THR A 322 -26.32 13.83 8.74
C THR A 322 -25.03 13.36 9.43
N GLY A 323 -25.05 12.24 10.14
CA GLY A 323 -23.85 11.64 10.72
C GLY A 323 -22.83 11.21 9.67
N GLY A 324 -23.28 10.64 8.56
CA GLY A 324 -22.42 10.21 7.47
C GLY A 324 -21.74 11.38 6.76
N ILE A 325 -22.46 12.48 6.48
CA ILE A 325 -21.86 13.68 5.89
C ILE A 325 -20.78 14.24 6.83
N ILE A 326 -21.04 14.29 8.14
CA ILE A 326 -20.05 14.74 9.12
C ILE A 326 -18.85 13.79 9.15
N GLY A 327 -19.06 12.47 9.16
CA GLY A 327 -18.00 11.48 9.13
C GLY A 327 -17.11 11.61 7.89
N VAL A 328 -17.71 11.73 6.71
CA VAL A 328 -16.97 11.96 5.45
C VAL A 328 -16.20 13.29 5.50
N ALA A 329 -16.81 14.36 6.00
CA ALA A 329 -16.14 15.66 6.14
C ALA A 329 -14.95 15.58 7.11
N MET A 330 -15.10 14.85 8.23
CA MET A 330 -13.99 14.57 9.14
C MET A 330 -12.88 13.77 8.45
N THR A 331 -13.23 12.77 7.63
CA THR A 331 -12.24 11.96 6.89
C THR A 331 -11.48 12.79 5.88
N ILE A 332 -12.18 13.59 5.08
CA ILE A 332 -11.57 14.51 4.13
C ILE A 332 -10.66 15.49 4.87
N GLY A 333 -11.11 16.05 6.00
CA GLY A 333 -10.29 16.92 6.84
C GLY A 333 -9.03 16.24 7.36
N SER A 334 -9.15 15.02 7.90
CA SER A 334 -8.01 14.24 8.39
C SER A 334 -7.02 13.91 7.27
N ILE A 335 -7.51 13.48 6.10
CA ILE A 335 -6.66 13.16 4.95
C ILE A 335 -6.02 14.42 4.36
N ALA A 336 -6.72 15.56 4.33
CA ALA A 336 -6.13 16.82 3.86
C ALA A 336 -4.97 17.30 4.76
N ILE A 337 -5.08 17.06 6.08
CA ILE A 337 -4.02 17.35 7.04
C ILE A 337 -2.88 16.33 6.89
N PHE A 338 -3.17 15.05 7.13
CA PHE A 338 -2.16 14.00 7.24
C PHE A 338 -1.63 13.50 5.89
N GLY A 339 -2.40 13.62 4.82
CA GLY A 339 -1.98 13.25 3.47
C GLY A 339 -0.92 14.18 2.89
N ASN A 340 -0.76 15.40 3.43
CA ASN A 340 0.31 16.32 3.05
C ASN A 340 1.45 16.34 4.07
N THR A 341 1.15 16.31 5.37
CA THR A 341 2.19 16.33 6.41
C THR A 341 2.88 14.98 6.60
N GLY A 342 2.20 13.90 6.22
CA GLY A 342 2.57 12.55 6.60
C GLY A 342 2.24 12.26 8.08
N ILE A 343 2.20 10.97 8.40
CA ILE A 343 2.13 10.42 9.75
C ILE A 343 3.50 9.78 10.01
N ASP A 344 4.24 10.34 10.96
CA ASP A 344 5.52 9.78 11.38
C ASP A 344 5.30 8.54 12.26
N LEU A 345 5.70 7.39 11.72
CA LEU A 345 5.63 6.08 12.37
C LEU A 345 7.02 5.58 12.80
N SER A 346 7.97 6.48 13.05
CA SER A 346 9.34 6.13 13.47
C SER A 346 9.39 5.21 14.69
N ILE A 347 8.39 5.28 15.58
CA ILE A 347 8.25 4.41 16.77
C ILE A 347 8.17 2.92 16.38
N VAL A 348 7.59 2.60 15.22
CA VAL A 348 7.44 1.23 14.70
C VAL A 348 8.27 0.99 13.44
N SER A 349 9.28 1.84 13.20
CA SER A 349 10.15 1.80 12.02
C SER A 349 10.78 0.43 11.76
N ALA A 350 11.24 -0.27 12.81
CA ALA A 350 11.85 -1.60 12.67
C ALA A 350 10.89 -2.60 12.03
N GLY A 351 9.62 -2.63 12.46
CA GLY A 351 8.62 -3.52 11.89
C GLY A 351 8.22 -3.11 10.48
N LEU A 352 8.07 -1.80 10.22
CA LEU A 352 7.75 -1.31 8.87
C LEU A 352 8.88 -1.60 7.86
N ALA A 353 10.12 -1.53 8.31
CA ALA A 353 11.28 -1.78 7.46
C ALA A 353 11.44 -3.25 7.06
N GLU A 354 10.86 -4.19 7.80
CA GLU A 354 10.78 -5.60 7.37
C GLU A 354 9.84 -5.75 6.16
N TYR A 355 8.78 -4.96 6.10
CA TYR A 355 7.82 -4.96 5.00
C TYR A 355 8.18 -3.99 3.87
N GLY A 356 9.29 -3.25 3.98
CA GLY A 356 9.69 -2.28 2.96
C GLY A 356 8.81 -1.03 2.92
N ILE A 357 8.19 -0.66 4.05
CA ILE A 357 7.27 0.47 4.16
C ILE A 357 8.03 1.68 4.73
N ASP A 358 7.82 2.86 4.15
CA ASP A 358 8.45 4.09 4.63
C ASP A 358 7.98 4.47 6.03
N THR A 359 8.84 5.13 6.80
CA THR A 359 8.51 5.58 8.17
C THR A 359 7.51 6.73 8.19
N VAL A 360 7.43 7.52 7.12
CA VAL A 360 6.46 8.59 6.96
C VAL A 360 5.36 8.13 6.02
N LEU A 361 4.17 7.95 6.58
CA LEU A 361 3.02 7.45 5.85
C LEU A 361 2.09 8.57 5.41
N TYR A 362 1.65 8.54 4.15
CA TYR A 362 0.68 9.49 3.61
C TYR A 362 -0.66 8.79 3.39
N PRO A 363 -1.68 9.02 4.24
CA PRO A 363 -3.00 8.42 4.04
C PRO A 363 -3.60 8.88 2.72
N PHE A 364 -4.10 7.93 1.95
CA PHE A 364 -4.73 8.19 0.67
C PHE A 364 -5.98 7.31 0.55
N LEU A 365 -7.06 7.85 0.02
CA LEU A 365 -8.26 7.08 -0.23
C LEU A 365 -8.77 7.39 -1.65
N PRO A 366 -8.98 6.37 -2.51
CA PRO A 366 -9.58 6.59 -3.81
C PRO A 366 -10.97 7.21 -3.70
N VAL A 367 -11.30 8.13 -4.61
CA VAL A 367 -12.58 8.86 -4.59
C VAL A 367 -13.79 7.90 -4.62
N ASN A 368 -13.70 6.81 -5.38
CA ASN A 368 -14.76 5.79 -5.47
C ASN A 368 -15.08 5.15 -4.11
N THR A 369 -14.04 4.89 -3.31
CA THR A 369 -14.16 4.24 -2.01
C THR A 369 -14.91 5.11 -1.00
N TYR A 370 -14.92 6.44 -1.15
CA TYR A 370 -15.74 7.31 -0.30
C TYR A 370 -17.23 7.01 -0.46
N TYR A 371 -17.68 6.90 -1.71
CA TYR A 371 -19.09 6.65 -2.01
C TYR A 371 -19.50 5.23 -1.58
N GLU A 372 -18.65 4.23 -1.82
CA GLU A 372 -18.89 2.85 -1.42
C GLU A 372 -19.09 2.71 0.10
N LEU A 373 -18.16 3.26 0.90
CA LEU A 373 -18.23 3.16 2.36
C LEU A 373 -19.40 3.96 2.93
N PHE A 374 -19.70 5.14 2.36
CA PHE A 374 -20.86 5.93 2.75
C PHE A 374 -22.18 5.18 2.48
N ILE A 375 -22.31 4.56 1.31
CA ILE A 375 -23.49 3.76 0.96
C ILE A 375 -23.60 2.53 1.87
N MET A 376 -22.49 1.84 2.16
CA MET A 376 -22.48 0.69 3.08
C MET A 376 -22.98 1.07 4.48
N VAL A 377 -22.56 2.22 5.00
CA VAL A 377 -23.03 2.70 6.32
C VAL A 377 -24.52 3.07 6.28
N LEU A 378 -25.00 3.70 5.20
CA LEU A 378 -26.42 3.99 5.04
C LEU A 378 -27.26 2.70 5.00
N ILE A 379 -26.82 1.69 4.24
CA ILE A 379 -27.48 0.38 4.19
C ILE A 379 -27.49 -0.25 5.58
N THR A 380 -26.35 -0.24 6.27
CA THR A 380 -26.21 -0.80 7.63
C THR A 380 -27.16 -0.11 8.61
N ALA A 381 -27.32 1.21 8.54
CA ALA A 381 -28.23 1.95 9.40
C ALA A 381 -29.71 1.65 9.10
N VAL A 382 -30.07 1.50 7.82
CA VAL A 382 -31.41 1.05 7.43
C VAL A 382 -31.67 -0.34 7.99
N VAL A 383 -30.76 -1.30 7.80
CA VAL A 383 -30.88 -2.66 8.33
C VAL A 383 -31.03 -2.65 9.86
N ALA A 384 -30.20 -1.86 10.55
CA ALA A 384 -30.24 -1.71 12.00
C ALA A 384 -31.58 -1.18 12.52
N SER A 385 -32.26 -0.31 11.77
CA SER A 385 -33.53 0.29 12.19
C SER A 385 -34.77 -0.56 11.91
N ILE A 386 -34.66 -1.60 11.07
CA ILE A 386 -35.79 -2.50 10.77
C ILE A 386 -36.30 -3.17 12.04
N PHE A 387 -35.43 -3.73 12.89
CA PHE A 387 -35.85 -4.44 14.09
C PHE A 387 -36.60 -3.55 15.10
N PRO A 388 -36.06 -2.38 15.51
CA PRO A 388 -36.79 -1.43 16.35
C PRO A 388 -38.11 -0.94 15.73
N ALA A 389 -38.12 -0.65 14.42
CA ALA A 389 -39.32 -0.19 13.72
C ALA A 389 -40.41 -1.27 13.68
N MET A 390 -40.06 -2.53 13.46
CA MET A 390 -40.99 -3.65 13.55
C MET A 390 -41.55 -3.81 14.97
N LYS A 391 -40.70 -3.66 16.00
CA LYS A 391 -41.15 -3.73 17.40
C LYS A 391 -42.16 -2.62 17.72
N ALA A 392 -41.90 -1.39 17.28
CA ALA A 392 -42.79 -0.23 17.47
C ALA A 392 -44.19 -0.46 16.89
N VAL A 393 -44.26 -1.08 15.72
CA VAL A 393 -45.52 -1.34 15.00
C VAL A 393 -46.39 -2.40 15.68
N HIS A 394 -45.77 -3.37 16.35
CA HIS A 394 -46.48 -4.47 17.03
C HIS A 394 -46.87 -4.15 18.49
N THR A 395 -46.56 -2.96 19.00
CA THR A 395 -46.98 -2.53 20.33
C THR A 395 -48.51 -2.38 20.36
N LYS A 396 -49.21 -3.11 21.24
CA LYS A 396 -50.67 -3.04 21.30
C LYS A 396 -51.09 -1.67 21.89
N PRO A 397 -51.98 -0.90 21.22
CA PRO A 397 -52.39 0.42 21.68
C PRO A 397 -53.00 0.41 23.09
N ALA A 398 -53.72 -0.67 23.43
CA ALA A 398 -54.36 -0.84 24.74
C ALA A 398 -53.37 -1.10 25.89
N GLU A 399 -52.23 -1.75 25.62
CA GLU A 399 -51.17 -1.99 26.61
C GLU A 399 -50.30 -0.73 26.76
N ALA A 400 -49.98 -0.06 25.64
CA ALA A 400 -49.17 1.17 25.62
C ALA A 400 -49.80 2.38 26.36
N ILE A 401 -51.12 2.40 26.51
CA ILE A 401 -51.85 3.46 27.25
C ILE A 401 -52.09 3.07 28.72
N ARG A 402 -52.01 1.79 29.07
CA ARG A 402 -52.40 1.26 30.39
C ARG A 402 -51.22 0.97 31.32
N ASP A 403 -50.02 0.73 30.80
CA ASP A 403 -48.86 0.30 31.58
C ASP A 403 -48.07 1.42 32.31
N TYR A 404 -48.60 2.65 32.41
CA TYR A 404 -48.06 3.71 33.28
C TYR A 404 -49.13 4.64 33.83
#